data_AF-A0A4V1RG89-F1
#
_entry.id   AF-A0A4V1RG89-F1
#
_cell.length_a   1.000
_cell.length_b   1.000
_cell.length_c   1.000
_cell.angle_alpha   90.00
_cell.angle_beta   90.00
_cell.angle_gamma   90.00
#
_symmetry.space_group_name_H-M   'P 1'
#
loop_
_entity.id
_entity.type
_entity.pdbx_description
1 polymer ?
#
loop_
_entity_poly.entity_id
_entity_poly.type
_entity_poly.pdbx_seq_one_letter_code
_entity_poly.pdbx_strand_id
1 'polypeptide(L)'
;MPGGHTWKQYINAAHSNTQGYNTVIGIDFDGNVIGFAAVTAGVFKGWKLIHHDGYNNYPVGAPIPWPSDTVPAGYAIMAGQAFDKSAYPLLAAAFPSGVIPDMRSWTIKGKPASGRAVLSQELDGVKSHAHGASASSTDLGTKTTS
;
A
#
# COMPACT_ATOMS: atom_id res chain seq x y z
N MET A 1 -20.53 28.98 9.61
CA MET A 1 -20.80 27.59 9.17
C MET A 1 -19.84 26.68 9.93
N PRO A 2 -20.27 25.53 10.47
CA PRO A 2 -19.45 24.74 11.38
C PRO A 2 -18.34 23.99 10.62
N GLY A 3 -17.11 24.10 11.11
CA GLY A 3 -15.96 23.32 10.62
C GLY A 3 -14.71 24.14 10.31
N GLY A 4 -14.11 24.74 11.34
CA GLY A 4 -12.65 24.81 11.64
C GLY A 4 -11.61 25.22 10.60
N HIS A 5 -11.94 25.47 9.34
CA HIS A 5 -10.97 25.83 8.31
C HIS A 5 -11.16 27.29 7.98
N THR A 6 -10.07 28.06 8.05
CA THR A 6 -10.01 29.38 7.45
C THR A 6 -9.96 29.14 5.94
N TRP A 7 -10.73 29.82 5.10
CA TRP A 7 -10.48 29.83 3.64
C TRP A 7 -10.28 31.27 3.12
N LYS A 8 -9.49 31.44 2.03
CA LYS A 8 -9.09 32.77 1.54
C LYS A 8 -10.14 33.47 0.67
N GLN A 9 -10.89 32.73 -0.17
CA GLN A 9 -11.96 33.26 -1.00
C GLN A 9 -13.05 32.21 -1.18
N TYR A 10 -14.31 32.63 -1.12
CA TYR A 10 -15.45 31.80 -1.46
C TYR A 10 -16.34 32.52 -2.44
N ILE A 11 -16.75 31.81 -3.48
CA ILE A 11 -17.85 32.25 -4.36
C ILE A 11 -19.08 31.47 -3.90
N ASN A 12 -20.08 32.21 -3.42
CA ASN A 12 -21.39 31.67 -3.14
C ASN A 12 -22.32 31.97 -4.32
N ALA A 13 -22.76 30.92 -5.03
CA ALA A 13 -23.83 31.04 -6.01
C ALA A 13 -25.14 30.67 -5.32
N ALA A 14 -25.91 31.69 -4.91
CA ALA A 14 -27.25 31.50 -4.39
C ALA A 14 -28.19 31.17 -5.55
N HIS A 15 -28.86 30.02 -5.49
CA HIS A 15 -30.02 29.77 -6.33
C HIS A 15 -31.25 30.38 -5.66
N SER A 16 -32.04 31.17 -6.39
CA SER A 16 -33.20 31.91 -5.89
C SER A 16 -34.41 31.03 -5.58
N ASN A 17 -34.20 29.88 -4.91
CA ASN A 17 -35.26 28.97 -4.51
C ASN A 17 -35.56 29.11 -3.00
N THR A 18 -36.81 28.84 -2.63
CA THR A 18 -37.34 28.99 -1.26
C THR A 18 -36.59 28.12 -0.22
N GLN A 19 -35.84 27.13 -0.68
CA GLN A 19 -35.07 26.20 0.15
C GLN A 19 -33.60 26.63 0.37
N GLY A 20 -33.14 27.76 -0.17
CA GLY A 20 -31.81 28.31 0.14
C GLY A 20 -30.66 27.42 -0.32
N TYR A 21 -30.74 26.91 -1.55
CA TYR A 21 -29.68 26.12 -2.12
C TYR A 21 -28.51 27.01 -2.54
N ASN A 22 -27.35 26.74 -1.96
CA ASN A 22 -26.12 27.46 -2.26
C ASN A 22 -25.04 26.44 -2.66
N THR A 23 -24.30 26.73 -3.72
CA THR A 23 -23.02 26.05 -3.98
C THR A 23 -21.88 26.95 -3.55
N VAL A 24 -20.90 26.36 -2.87
CA VAL A 24 -19.71 27.06 -2.39
C VAL A 24 -18.49 26.43 -3.03
N ILE A 25 -17.68 27.25 -3.68
CA ILE A 25 -16.35 26.87 -4.18
C ILE A 25 -15.32 27.45 -3.22
N GLY A 26 -14.40 26.62 -2.74
CA GLY A 26 -13.33 27.03 -1.83
C GLY A 26 -11.96 26.49 -2.25
N ILE A 27 -10.93 27.31 -2.03
CA ILE A 27 -9.51 26.93 -2.13
C ILE A 27 -8.84 27.04 -0.75
N ASP A 28 -8.08 26.01 -0.36
CA ASP A 28 -7.36 26.02 0.92
C ASP A 28 -6.25 27.10 0.95
N PHE A 29 -5.81 27.51 2.15
CA PHE A 29 -4.80 28.55 2.37
C PHE A 29 -3.46 28.29 1.69
N ASP A 30 -3.13 27.01 1.55
CA ASP A 30 -1.89 26.52 0.96
C ASP A 30 -2.03 26.23 -0.55
N GLY A 31 -3.22 26.41 -1.13
CA GLY A 31 -3.48 26.21 -2.57
C GLY A 31 -3.51 24.74 -3.02
N ASN A 32 -3.37 23.79 -2.08
CA ASN A 32 -3.27 22.36 -2.38
C ASN A 32 -4.60 21.73 -2.79
N VAL A 33 -5.72 22.31 -2.37
CA VAL A 33 -7.06 21.70 -2.53
C VAL A 33 -8.07 22.70 -3.10
N ILE A 34 -8.79 22.28 -4.15
CA ILE A 34 -9.99 22.94 -4.66
C ILE A 34 -11.19 22.04 -4.35
N GLY A 35 -12.24 22.55 -3.72
CA GLY A 35 -13.44 21.77 -3.38
C GLY A 35 -14.76 22.50 -3.60
N PHE A 36 -15.81 21.71 -3.83
CA PHE A 36 -17.20 22.14 -3.89
C PHE A 36 -17.96 21.67 -2.66
N ALA A 37 -18.81 22.50 -2.08
CA ALA A 37 -19.81 22.05 -1.13
C ALA A 37 -21.19 22.54 -1.53
N ALA A 38 -22.22 21.77 -1.17
CA ALA A 38 -23.61 22.17 -1.34
C ALA A 38 -24.25 22.41 0.03
N VAL A 39 -25.03 23.49 0.12
CA VAL A 39 -26.04 23.66 1.16
C VAL A 39 -27.38 23.32 0.52
N THR A 40 -28.09 22.36 1.09
CA THR A 40 -29.41 21.93 0.62
C THR A 40 -30.38 22.08 1.77
N ALA A 41 -31.41 22.91 1.60
CA ALA A 41 -32.41 23.17 2.64
C ALA A 41 -31.77 23.58 3.99
N GLY A 42 -30.77 24.47 3.95
CA GLY A 42 -30.03 24.92 5.14
C GLY A 42 -29.04 23.91 5.73
N VAL A 43 -28.91 22.71 5.16
CA VAL A 43 -27.99 21.66 5.63
C VAL A 43 -26.74 21.61 4.78
N PHE A 44 -25.57 21.74 5.43
CA PHE A 44 -24.26 21.57 4.80
C PHE A 44 -24.00 20.09 4.48
N LYS A 45 -23.71 19.77 3.21
CA LYS A 45 -23.54 18.39 2.73
C LYS A 45 -22.08 17.91 2.66
N GLY A 46 -21.15 18.66 3.26
CA GLY A 46 -19.73 18.32 3.25
C GLY A 46 -18.99 18.81 2.00
N TRP A 47 -17.66 18.89 2.10
CA TRP A 47 -16.79 19.27 0.99
C TRP A 47 -16.51 18.07 0.08
N LYS A 48 -16.68 18.26 -1.23
CA LYS A 48 -16.26 17.35 -2.29
C LYS A 48 -15.09 17.97 -3.05
N LEU A 49 -13.90 17.39 -2.90
CA LEU A 49 -12.67 17.89 -3.48
C LEU A 49 -12.58 17.55 -4.98
N ILE A 50 -12.15 18.51 -5.81
CA ILE A 50 -11.97 18.41 -7.27
C ILE A 50 -10.56 17.93 -7.58
N HIS A 51 -9.58 18.42 -6.83
CA HIS A 51 -8.19 17.98 -6.89
C HIS A 51 -7.80 17.57 -5.48
N HIS A 52 -7.98 16.29 -5.18
CA HIS A 52 -7.21 15.66 -4.13
C HIS A 52 -5.92 15.17 -4.81
N ASP A 53 -4.89 16.00 -4.71
CA ASP A 53 -3.49 15.67 -4.91
C ASP A 53 -3.04 14.37 -4.20
N GLY A 54 -3.83 13.86 -3.25
CA GLY A 54 -3.55 12.66 -2.47
C GLY A 54 -4.16 11.35 -2.97
N TYR A 55 -4.25 11.09 -4.28
CA TYR A 55 -4.19 9.67 -4.70
C TYR A 55 -2.77 9.18 -4.42
N ASN A 56 -2.46 8.92 -3.15
CA ASN A 56 -1.36 8.03 -2.83
C ASN A 56 -1.82 6.63 -3.26
N ASN A 57 -1.72 6.38 -4.57
CA ASN A 57 -2.09 5.12 -5.21
C ASN A 57 -1.28 3.94 -4.67
N TYR A 58 -0.28 4.23 -3.83
CA TYR A 58 0.56 3.28 -3.16
C TYR A 58 0.72 3.62 -1.66
N PRO A 59 -0.01 2.95 -0.75
CA PRO A 59 -0.05 3.34 0.65
C PRO A 59 1.32 3.21 1.35
N VAL A 60 1.59 4.10 2.32
CA VAL A 60 2.81 4.03 3.15
C VAL A 60 2.88 2.66 3.85
N GLY A 61 4.06 2.04 3.79
CA GLY A 61 4.31 0.69 4.31
C GLY A 61 4.17 -0.41 3.28
N ALA A 62 3.61 -0.16 2.09
CA ALA A 62 3.62 -1.13 1.01
C ALA A 62 5.06 -1.27 0.41
N PRO A 63 5.54 -2.50 0.14
CA PRO A 63 6.88 -2.75 -0.37
C PRO A 63 7.01 -2.41 -1.86
N ILE A 64 7.88 -1.46 -2.21
CA ILE A 64 8.13 -1.05 -3.60
C ILE A 64 9.36 -1.80 -4.16
N PRO A 65 9.22 -2.61 -5.22
CA PRO A 65 10.39 -3.16 -5.92
C PRO A 65 11.13 -2.05 -6.65
N TRP A 66 12.44 -1.93 -6.39
CA TRP A 66 13.26 -0.84 -6.90
C TRP A 66 14.46 -1.38 -7.71
N PRO A 67 14.72 -0.88 -8.94
CA PRO A 67 15.71 -1.48 -9.85
C PRO A 67 17.13 -0.91 -9.69
N SER A 68 17.44 -0.17 -8.62
CA SER A 68 18.74 0.47 -8.40
C SER A 68 19.20 0.30 -6.95
N ASP A 69 20.52 0.24 -6.72
CA ASP A 69 21.09 0.22 -5.37
C ASP A 69 21.00 1.59 -4.67
N THR A 70 20.75 2.67 -5.42
CA THR A 70 20.55 4.02 -4.86
C THR A 70 19.09 4.22 -4.48
N VAL A 71 18.83 4.36 -3.18
CA VAL A 71 17.49 4.62 -2.64
C VAL A 71 17.08 6.07 -2.88
N PRO A 72 15.89 6.34 -3.43
CA PRO A 72 15.39 7.70 -3.56
C PRO A 72 15.17 8.37 -2.20
N ALA A 73 15.32 9.69 -2.15
CA ALA A 73 15.03 10.47 -0.94
C ALA A 73 13.59 10.22 -0.45
N GLY A 74 13.42 10.05 0.86
CA GLY A 74 12.12 9.75 1.48
C GLY A 74 11.75 8.26 1.54
N TYR A 75 12.59 7.37 0.99
CA TYR A 75 12.39 5.92 1.05
C TYR A 75 13.51 5.24 1.87
N ALA A 76 13.26 3.99 2.27
CA ALA A 76 14.23 3.16 2.98
C ALA A 76 14.23 1.74 2.40
N ILE A 77 15.40 1.09 2.41
CA ILE A 77 15.49 -0.37 2.17
C ILE A 77 14.74 -1.11 3.28
N MET A 78 14.03 -2.17 2.93
CA MET A 78 13.39 -3.07 3.90
C MET A 78 14.37 -4.16 4.35
N ALA A 79 15.11 -3.90 5.44
CA ALA A 79 16.20 -4.75 5.91
C ALA A 79 16.08 -5.16 7.39
N GLY A 80 14.86 -5.21 7.94
CA GLY A 80 14.63 -5.66 9.33
C GLY A 80 14.88 -4.59 10.39
N GLN A 81 15.06 -3.33 10.01
CA GLN A 81 15.42 -2.26 10.93
C GLN A 81 14.24 -1.71 11.74
N ALA A 82 14.52 -1.27 12.96
CA ALA A 82 13.57 -0.53 13.79
C ALA A 82 13.42 0.92 13.30
N PHE A 83 12.28 1.55 13.62
CA PHE A 83 12.02 2.96 13.35
C PHE A 83 11.27 3.63 14.50
N ASP A 84 11.36 4.96 14.58
CA ASP A 84 10.61 5.76 15.55
C ASP A 84 9.14 5.92 15.10
N LYS A 85 8.23 5.31 15.87
CA LYS A 85 6.79 5.33 15.56
C LYS A 85 6.16 6.72 15.70
N SER A 86 6.70 7.56 16.58
CA SER A 86 6.21 8.92 16.78
C SER A 86 6.61 9.82 15.60
N ALA A 87 7.82 9.62 15.05
CA ALA A 87 8.28 10.31 13.87
C ALA A 87 7.60 9.84 12.58
N TYR A 88 7.24 8.55 12.48
CA TYR A 88 6.64 7.95 11.29
C TYR A 88 5.27 7.29 11.59
N PRO A 89 4.22 8.07 11.90
CA PRO A 89 2.94 7.53 12.36
C PRO A 89 2.20 6.71 11.28
N LEU A 90 2.32 7.09 10.00
CA LEU A 90 1.73 6.31 8.89
C LEU A 90 2.43 4.96 8.70
N LEU A 91 3.76 4.91 8.87
CA LEU A 91 4.51 3.66 8.84
C LEU A 91 4.21 2.80 10.07
N ALA A 92 4.00 3.42 11.24
CA ALA A 92 3.57 2.73 12.46
C ALA A 92 2.18 2.11 12.33
N ALA A 93 1.27 2.72 11.56
CA ALA A 93 -0.03 2.12 11.25
C ALA A 93 0.12 0.83 10.40
N ALA A 94 1.09 0.79 9.47
CA ALA A 94 1.39 -0.40 8.69
C ALA A 94 2.19 -1.46 9.47
N PHE A 95 3.15 -1.03 10.30
CA PHE A 95 4.03 -1.88 11.10
C PHE A 95 3.99 -1.49 12.59
N PRO A 96 2.97 -1.91 13.35
CA PRO A 96 2.81 -1.51 14.77
C PRO A 96 3.95 -1.94 15.70
N SER A 97 4.71 -2.97 15.29
CA SER A 97 5.93 -3.41 15.97
C SER A 97 7.02 -2.33 16.04
N GLY A 98 6.98 -1.33 15.15
CA GLY A 98 8.07 -0.37 14.99
C GLY A 98 9.27 -0.97 14.24
N VAL A 99 9.08 -2.07 13.51
CA VAL A 99 10.12 -2.75 12.73
C VAL A 99 9.66 -2.95 11.30
N ILE A 100 10.47 -2.51 10.34
CA ILE A 100 10.26 -2.76 8.92
C ILE A 100 10.68 -4.22 8.63
N PRO A 101 9.87 -5.05 7.95
CA PRO A 101 10.27 -6.41 7.59
C PRO A 101 11.58 -6.46 6.79
N ASP A 102 12.39 -7.50 6.97
CA ASP A 102 13.50 -7.78 6.05
C ASP A 102 12.96 -8.48 4.81
N MET A 103 13.07 -7.82 3.65
CA MET A 103 12.57 -8.32 2.37
C MET A 103 13.70 -8.82 1.45
N ARG A 104 14.96 -8.76 1.88
CA ARG A 104 16.08 -9.27 1.08
C ARG A 104 15.90 -10.77 0.88
N SER A 105 15.99 -11.21 -0.37
CA SER A 105 15.81 -12.62 -0.75
C SER A 105 14.42 -13.21 -0.43
N TRP A 106 13.40 -12.38 -0.19
CA TRP A 106 12.02 -12.82 0.04
C TRP A 106 11.11 -12.49 -1.15
N THR A 107 10.22 -13.42 -1.48
CA THR A 107 9.13 -13.20 -2.44
C THR A 107 7.83 -12.92 -1.69
N ILE A 108 7.07 -11.92 -2.13
CA ILE A 108 5.76 -11.62 -1.55
C ILE A 108 4.74 -12.67 -2.00
N LYS A 109 4.11 -13.33 -1.04
CA LYS A 109 2.99 -14.26 -1.25
C LYS A 109 1.74 -13.72 -0.56
N GLY A 110 0.61 -13.72 -1.28
CA GLY A 110 -0.66 -13.32 -0.70
C GLY A 110 -1.01 -14.15 0.54
N LYS A 111 -1.47 -13.51 1.60
CA LYS A 111 -1.89 -14.22 2.82
C LYS A 111 -3.01 -15.19 2.48
N PRO A 112 -2.86 -16.49 2.77
CA PRO A 112 -3.96 -17.43 2.58
C PRO A 112 -5.15 -17.06 3.49
N ALA A 113 -6.34 -17.52 3.13
CA ALA A 113 -7.56 -17.27 3.90
C ALA A 113 -7.38 -17.65 5.39
N SER A 114 -6.70 -18.77 5.66
CA SER A 114 -6.42 -19.30 7.00
C SER A 114 -5.02 -19.92 7.09
N GLY A 115 -4.62 -20.32 8.31
CA GLY A 115 -3.39 -21.09 8.56
C GLY A 115 -2.09 -20.27 8.63
N ARG A 116 -2.13 -18.96 8.34
CA ARG A 116 -0.94 -18.07 8.39
C ARG A 116 -1.30 -16.65 8.84
N ALA A 117 -0.38 -16.04 9.57
CA ALA A 117 -0.44 -14.62 9.95
C ALA A 117 0.17 -13.72 8.87
N VAL A 118 -0.27 -12.47 8.82
CA VAL A 118 0.37 -11.41 8.01
C VAL A 118 1.83 -11.25 8.47
N LEU A 119 2.75 -11.04 7.53
CA LEU A 119 4.21 -10.97 7.74
C LEU A 119 4.89 -12.26 8.24
N SER A 120 4.19 -13.41 8.30
CA SER A 120 4.85 -14.69 8.58
C SER A 120 5.68 -15.18 7.40
N GLN A 121 6.89 -15.69 7.67
CA GLN A 121 7.80 -16.24 6.66
C GLN A 121 7.48 -17.70 6.33
N GLU A 122 7.75 -18.11 5.09
CA GLU A 122 7.62 -19.49 4.61
C GLU A 122 8.88 -19.86 3.84
N LEU A 123 9.61 -20.88 4.29
CA LEU A 123 10.73 -21.40 3.51
C LEU A 123 10.24 -22.07 2.22
N ASP A 124 11.14 -22.21 1.25
CA ASP A 124 10.87 -22.99 0.06
C ASP A 124 10.62 -24.47 0.40
N GLY A 125 9.90 -25.16 -0.49
CA GLY A 125 9.55 -26.54 -0.31
C GLY A 125 9.26 -27.22 -1.63
N VAL A 126 9.94 -28.35 -1.88
CA VAL A 126 9.66 -29.19 -3.03
C VAL A 126 8.40 -29.99 -2.74
N LYS A 127 7.40 -29.89 -3.64
CA LYS A 127 6.19 -30.69 -3.51
C LYS A 127 6.52 -32.18 -3.54
N SER A 128 5.85 -32.97 -2.69
CA SER A 128 5.98 -34.42 -2.70
C SER A 128 5.73 -34.96 -4.12
N HIS A 129 6.67 -35.76 -4.60
CA HIS A 129 6.64 -36.38 -5.92
C HIS A 129 7.48 -37.67 -5.92
N ALA A 130 7.27 -38.50 -6.94
CA ALA A 130 8.03 -39.73 -7.16
C ALA A 130 8.47 -39.81 -8.62
N HIS A 131 9.53 -40.59 -8.88
CA HIS A 131 10.04 -40.85 -10.23
C HIS A 131 9.93 -42.33 -10.55
N GLY A 132 9.47 -42.65 -11.76
CA GLY A 132 9.69 -43.97 -12.34
C GLY A 132 11.14 -44.08 -12.80
N ALA A 133 11.82 -45.17 -12.44
CA ALA A 133 13.17 -45.45 -12.89
C ALA A 133 13.25 -46.88 -13.42
N SER A 134 14.09 -47.09 -14.44
CA SER A 134 14.40 -48.40 -14.99
C SER A 134 15.88 -48.47 -15.37
N ALA A 135 16.44 -49.67 -15.44
CA ALA A 135 17.79 -49.92 -15.89
C ALA A 135 17.77 -50.94 -17.03
N SER A 136 18.61 -50.74 -18.05
CA SER A 136 18.80 -51.71 -19.12
C SER A 136 19.59 -52.91 -18.60
N SER A 137 19.20 -54.12 -19.02
CA SER A 137 20.03 -55.32 -18.80
C SER A 137 21.39 -55.15 -19.47
N THR A 138 22.45 -55.59 -18.81
CA THR A 138 23.83 -55.59 -19.36
C THR A 138 24.41 -56.99 -19.25
N ASP A 139 24.84 -57.55 -20.38
CA ASP A 139 25.61 -58.80 -20.43
C ASP A 139 27.08 -58.49 -20.16
N LEU A 140 27.68 -59.16 -19.18
CA LEU A 140 29.09 -58.96 -18.77
C LEU A 140 30.06 -59.87 -19.55
N GLY A 141 29.55 -60.76 -20.40
CA GLY A 141 30.35 -61.70 -21.17
C GLY A 141 31.04 -62.77 -20.31
N THR A 142 31.94 -63.53 -20.93
CA THR A 142 32.69 -64.63 -20.31
C THR A 142 34.13 -64.18 -19.98
N LYS A 143 34.69 -64.64 -18.86
CA LYS A 143 36.09 -64.38 -18.46
C LYS A 143 36.93 -65.65 -18.57
N THR A 144 38.16 -65.55 -19.05
CA THR A 144 39.18 -66.61 -19.02
C THR A 144 40.23 -66.31 -17.95
N THR A 145 40.67 -67.35 -17.24
CA THR A 145 41.74 -67.25 -16.23
C THR A 145 43.12 -67.37 -16.88
N SER A 146 44.16 -66.82 -16.23
CA SER A 146 45.58 -67.00 -16.59
C SER A 146 46.10 -68.38 -16.26
#